data_AF-G5Q3W6-F1
#
_entry.id   AF-G5Q3W6-F1
#
_cell.length_a   1.000
_cell.length_b   1.000
_cell.length_c   1.000
_cell.angle_alpha   90.00
_cell.angle_beta   90.00
_cell.angle_gamma   90.00
#
_symmetry.space_group_name_H-M   'P 1'
#
loop_
_entity.id
_entity.type
_entity.pdbx_description
1 polymer ?
#
loop_
_entity_poly.entity_id
_entity_poly.type
_entity_poly.pdbx_seq_one_letter_code
_entity_poly.pdbx_strand_id
1 'polypeptide(L)' 'MSADEILNAPNLRSPLVAESIRSYQTGQRYPLSIVGEFNWPFTEGVK' A
#
# COMPACT_ATOMS: atom_id res chain seq x y z
N MET A 1 3.62 -13.43 11.46
CA MET A 1 2.63 -12.42 11.06
C MET A 1 1.88 -12.90 9.84
N SER A 2 0.71 -13.48 10.07
CA SER A 2 -0.26 -13.86 9.03
C SER A 2 -1.23 -12.71 8.73
N ALA A 3 -1.98 -12.81 7.64
CA ALA A 3 -3.02 -11.83 7.32
C ALA A 3 -4.14 -11.82 8.39
N ASP A 4 -4.55 -13.00 8.88
CA ASP A 4 -5.58 -13.13 9.91
C ASP A 4 -5.16 -12.53 11.26
N GLU A 5 -3.89 -12.61 11.62
CA GLU A 5 -3.35 -11.96 12.83
C GLU A 5 -3.51 -10.44 12.76
N ILE A 6 -3.32 -9.83 11.57
CA ILE A 6 -3.48 -8.38 11.38
C ILE A 6 -4.96 -7.99 11.33
N LEU A 7 -5.79 -8.77 10.67
CA LEU A 7 -7.23 -8.50 10.53
C LEU A 7 -7.97 -8.54 11.87
N ASN A 8 -7.50 -9.36 12.82
CA ASN A 8 -8.10 -9.52 14.15
C ASN A 8 -7.33 -8.79 15.26
N ALA A 9 -6.32 -7.99 14.91
CA ALA A 9 -5.51 -7.30 15.92
C ALA A 9 -6.31 -6.20 16.65
N PRO A 10 -6.27 -6.15 18.00
CA PRO A 10 -6.98 -5.13 18.77
C PRO A 10 -6.27 -3.77 18.78
N ASN A 11 -5.02 -3.71 18.33
CA ASN A 11 -4.10 -2.57 18.46
C ASN A 11 -3.72 -1.96 17.10
N LEU A 12 -4.64 -1.99 16.13
CA LEU A 12 -4.41 -1.32 14.85
C LEU A 12 -4.40 0.19 15.04
N ARG A 13 -3.39 0.87 14.49
CA ARG A 13 -3.25 2.34 14.54
C ARG A 13 -4.40 3.06 13.86
N SER A 14 -5.04 2.40 12.88
CA SER A 14 -6.27 2.84 12.22
C SER A 14 -6.94 1.65 11.52
N PRO A 15 -8.24 1.76 11.17
CA PRO A 15 -8.93 0.76 10.36
C PRO A 15 -8.30 0.51 8.98
N LEU A 16 -7.53 1.48 8.46
CA LEU A 16 -6.87 1.37 7.15
C LEU A 16 -5.80 0.27 7.11
N VAL A 17 -5.28 -0.15 8.26
CA VAL A 17 -4.30 -1.25 8.31
C VAL A 17 -4.95 -2.56 7.88
N ALA A 18 -6.15 -2.87 8.38
CA ALA A 18 -6.90 -4.05 7.96
C ALA A 18 -7.32 -3.96 6.49
N GLU A 19 -7.78 -2.78 6.04
CA GLU A 19 -8.17 -2.57 4.64
C GLU A 19 -7.00 -2.67 3.66
N SER A 20 -5.78 -2.30 4.08
CA SER A 20 -4.57 -2.48 3.27
C SER A 20 -4.29 -3.97 3.02
N ILE A 21 -4.47 -4.82 4.03
CA ILE A 21 -4.33 -6.29 3.90
C ILE A 21 -5.41 -6.85 2.97
N ARG A 22 -6.67 -6.43 3.14
CA ARG A 22 -7.78 -6.83 2.25
C ARG A 22 -7.48 -6.45 0.80
N SER A 23 -7.04 -5.22 0.57
CA SER A 23 -6.65 -4.71 -0.75
C SER A 23 -5.48 -5.51 -1.35
N TYR A 24 -4.53 -5.96 -0.53
CA TYR A 24 -3.44 -6.82 -0.99
C TYR A 24 -3.95 -8.21 -1.42
N GLN A 25 -4.85 -8.81 -0.63
CA GLN A 25 -5.43 -10.15 -0.83
C GLN A 25 -6.32 -10.26 -2.07
N THR A 26 -6.97 -9.17 -2.50
CA THR A 26 -7.75 -9.19 -3.76
C THR A 26 -6.88 -9.42 -5.00
N GLY A 27 -5.55 -9.26 -4.88
CA GLY A 27 -4.62 -9.40 -6.00
C GLY A 27 -4.70 -8.26 -7.02
N GLN A 28 -5.58 -7.27 -6.82
CA GLN A 28 -5.69 -6.12 -7.71
C GLN A 28 -4.38 -5.32 -7.67
N ARG A 29 -3.78 -5.09 -8.83
CA ARG A 29 -2.59 -4.27 -9.00
C ARG A 29 -2.83 -3.24 -10.08
N TYR A 30 -2.14 -2.12 -9.97
CA TYR A 30 -2.25 -1.00 -10.88
C TYR A 30 -0.84 -0.54 -11.26
N PRO A 31 -0.61 -0.09 -12.51
CA PRO A 31 0.66 0.50 -12.90
C PRO A 31 1.04 1.71 -12.01
N LEU A 32 2.31 1.79 -11.61
CA LEU A 32 2.81 2.93 -10.82
C LEU A 32 2.66 4.28 -11.55
N SER A 33 2.63 4.26 -12.88
CA SER A 33 2.42 5.45 -13.71
C SER A 33 1.09 6.15 -13.47
N ILE A 34 0.09 5.48 -12.87
CA ILE A 34 -1.20 6.12 -12.52
C ILE A 34 -1.03 7.22 -11.48
N VAL A 35 -0.08 7.06 -10.57
CA VAL A 35 0.27 8.04 -9.52
C VAL A 35 1.64 8.64 -9.77
N GLY A 36 2.12 8.57 -11.02
CA GLY A 36 3.40 9.14 -11.41
C GLY A 36 3.40 10.65 -11.31
N GLU A 37 4.57 11.20 -10.99
CA GLU A 37 4.81 12.63 -10.95
C GLU A 37 4.79 13.26 -12.36
N PHE A 38 4.31 14.49 -12.45
CA PHE A 38 4.28 15.26 -13.69
C PHE A 38 5.22 16.46 -13.60
N ASN A 39 6.18 16.56 -14.52
CA ASN A 39 7.21 17.61 -14.56
C ASN A 39 7.98 17.74 -13.23
N TRP A 40 8.37 16.62 -12.62
CA TRP A 40 9.14 16.64 -11.39
C TRP A 40 10.54 17.22 -11.64
N PRO A 41 10.91 18.34 -11.00
CA PRO A 41 12.14 19.07 -11.34
C PRO A 41 13.37 18.56 -10.58
N PHE A 42 13.25 17.49 -9.79
CA PHE A 42 14.33 16.91 -9.00
C PHE A 42 14.78 15.57 -9.59
N THR A 43 16.04 15.19 -9.36
CA THR A 43 16.56 13.90 -9.80
C THR A 43 15.85 12.76 -9.09
N GLU A 44 15.12 11.95 -9.86
CA GLU A 44 14.69 10.62 -9.45
C GLU A 44 15.96 9.74 -9.32
N GLY A 45 16.03 8.91 -8.27
CA GLY A 45 17.26 8.28 -7.77
C GLY A 45 18.16 7.65 -8.83
N VAL A 46 19.48 7.79 -8.64
CA VAL A 46 20.50 7.11 -9.45
C VAL A 46 20.29 5.61 -9.34
N LYS A 47 20.15 4.95 -10.50
CA LYS A 47 19.88 3.52 -10.62
C LYS A 47 21.04 2.65 -10.13
#